data_AF-A0A351A083-F1
#
_entry.id   AF-A0A351A083-F1
#
_cell.length_a   1.000
_cell.length_b   1.000
_cell.length_c   1.000
_cell.angle_alpha   90.00
_cell.angle_beta   90.00
_cell.angle_gamma   90.00
#
_symmetry.space_group_name_H-M   'P 1'
#
loop_
_entity.id
_entity.type
_entity.pdbx_description
1 polymer ?
#
loop_
_entity_poly.entity_id
_entity_poly.type
_entity_poly.pdbx_seq_one_letter_code
_entity_poly.pdbx_strand_id
1 'polypeptide(L)'
;MQADRSTELRQLLADRILILDGAMGTMIQQEKLGEADYRGDRFLDHPKDLKGNNDLLVLTRPDVIAGIHRAYLEAGADIIETNTFNATRVSQAEYGLEALAYELNVEGARLVRELCDEYTANNPAKPRYCAGVLGPTSRTLSISPDVNDPGFRNISFDALADDYYDSAKALLEGGADILLIETVFDTLNAKAAVFAIEKLFDDLGKRWPVMISGTITDASGRTLSGQTAEAFWNSLSHAQPISFGLNCALGADQLRQYVEELSNACDTHVSAHPNAGLPNPLSPTGYDETPEHLASQIREWAQSGLVNIVGGCCGTTPAHIAAIAEAVAGLAPRVVPTIEKKLRLSGLEPFNVGGDALFVNVGERTNVTGSKAFARMILEGRFDDALAVARQQVENGAQVIDINMDEAMLDSVAAMERFCKLIATEPDISRVPIMLDSSKWSVIETGLKCIQGKGVVNSISMKEGEAEFLRQARLARRYGAGGGGG
;
A
#
# COMPACT_ATOMS: atom_id res chain seq x y z
N MET A 1 -17.28 -17.17 -6.13
CA MET A 1 -15.99 -16.50 -6.34
C MET A 1 -15.58 -16.62 -7.79
N GLN A 2 -15.16 -15.52 -8.41
CA GLN A 2 -14.85 -15.45 -9.83
C GLN A 2 -13.55 -16.22 -10.19
N ALA A 3 -13.42 -16.64 -11.45
CA ALA A 3 -12.23 -17.23 -12.05
C ALA A 3 -11.00 -16.31 -11.94
N ASP A 4 -9.81 -16.91 -11.86
CA ASP A 4 -8.57 -16.13 -11.87
C ASP A 4 -8.33 -15.56 -13.27
N ARG A 5 -8.25 -14.24 -13.38
CA ARG A 5 -8.02 -13.51 -14.64
C ARG A 5 -6.57 -13.04 -14.81
N SER A 6 -5.65 -13.48 -13.96
CA SER A 6 -4.23 -13.08 -13.97
C SER A 6 -3.56 -13.27 -15.32
N THR A 7 -3.78 -14.40 -16.00
CA THR A 7 -3.17 -14.68 -17.31
C THR A 7 -3.67 -13.72 -18.38
N GLU A 8 -4.98 -13.45 -18.41
CA GLU A 8 -5.60 -12.54 -19.38
C GLU A 8 -5.09 -11.10 -19.16
N LEU A 9 -5.06 -10.64 -17.91
CA LEU A 9 -4.53 -9.31 -17.55
C LEU A 9 -3.05 -9.16 -17.94
N ARG A 10 -2.21 -10.16 -17.65
CA ARG A 10 -0.78 -10.13 -18.03
C ARG A 10 -0.59 -10.06 -19.54
N GLN A 11 -1.41 -10.77 -20.31
CA GLN A 11 -1.36 -10.70 -21.78
C GLN A 11 -1.75 -9.29 -22.27
N LEU A 12 -2.84 -8.73 -21.76
CA LEU A 12 -3.28 -7.39 -22.13
C LEU A 12 -2.25 -6.30 -21.79
N LEU A 13 -1.62 -6.39 -20.61
CA LEU A 13 -0.57 -5.45 -20.17
C LEU A 13 0.70 -5.52 -21.00
N ALA A 14 0.97 -6.65 -21.64
CA ALA A 14 2.06 -6.82 -22.59
C ALA A 14 1.69 -6.27 -23.98
N ASP A 15 0.41 -6.33 -24.36
CA ASP A 15 -0.07 -5.94 -25.68
C ASP A 15 -0.39 -4.44 -25.80
N ARG A 16 -0.89 -3.80 -24.73
CA ARG A 16 -1.29 -2.40 -24.73
C ARG A 16 -1.26 -1.77 -23.34
N ILE A 17 -1.29 -0.43 -23.31
CA ILE A 17 -1.52 0.33 -22.07
C ILE A 17 -3.00 0.19 -21.68
N LEU A 18 -3.27 -0.19 -20.43
CA LEU A 18 -4.61 -0.26 -19.88
C LEU A 18 -5.01 1.06 -19.21
N ILE A 19 -6.31 1.36 -19.25
CA ILE A 19 -6.87 2.58 -18.68
C ILE A 19 -7.55 2.25 -17.35
N LEU A 20 -7.07 2.83 -16.25
CA LEU A 20 -7.77 2.89 -14.97
C LEU A 20 -8.73 4.10 -15.00
N ASP A 21 -9.80 4.05 -14.20
CA ASP A 21 -10.76 5.15 -14.12
C ASP A 21 -10.19 6.39 -13.40
N GLY A 22 -11.10 7.31 -13.05
CA GLY A 22 -10.78 8.59 -12.41
C GLY A 22 -11.36 8.68 -11.00
N ALA A 23 -11.32 9.88 -10.41
CA ALA A 23 -11.76 10.06 -9.02
C ALA A 23 -13.27 9.86 -8.79
N MET A 24 -13.62 8.91 -7.92
CA MET A 24 -14.98 8.77 -7.38
C MET A 24 -15.36 9.94 -6.45
N GLY A 25 -14.49 10.31 -5.51
CA GLY A 25 -14.82 11.30 -4.47
C GLY A 25 -15.16 12.69 -5.01
N THR A 26 -14.38 13.21 -5.97
CA THR A 26 -14.67 14.52 -6.58
C THR A 26 -15.89 14.50 -7.50
N MET A 27 -16.22 13.34 -8.09
CA MET A 27 -17.46 13.19 -8.87
C MET A 27 -18.69 13.20 -7.95
N ILE A 28 -18.65 12.50 -6.81
CA ILE A 28 -19.72 12.54 -5.80
C ILE A 28 -19.95 13.98 -5.28
N GLN A 29 -18.89 14.76 -5.09
CA GLN A 29 -19.01 16.16 -4.65
C GLN A 29 -19.81 17.03 -5.63
N GLN A 30 -19.76 16.74 -6.93
CA GLN A 30 -20.49 17.49 -7.97
C GLN A 30 -22.01 17.21 -7.93
N GLU A 31 -22.41 16.06 -7.42
CA GLU A 31 -23.82 15.68 -7.21
C GLU A 31 -24.48 16.45 -6.07
N LYS A 32 -23.69 17.17 -5.25
CA LYS A 32 -24.16 18.05 -4.15
C LYS A 32 -25.10 17.34 -3.17
N LEU A 33 -24.85 16.06 -2.91
CA LEU A 33 -25.64 15.23 -2.01
C LEU A 33 -25.68 15.79 -0.58
N GLY A 34 -26.85 15.70 0.03
CA GLY A 34 -27.12 16.13 1.40
C GLY A 34 -27.17 14.96 2.38
N GLU A 35 -27.26 15.26 3.68
CA GLU A 35 -27.31 14.23 4.74
C GLU A 35 -28.39 13.17 4.50
N ALA A 36 -29.56 13.57 3.99
CA ALA A 36 -30.65 12.64 3.67
C ALA A 36 -30.26 11.58 2.62
N ASP A 37 -29.41 11.94 1.65
CA ASP A 37 -28.93 11.00 0.63
C ASP A 37 -27.98 9.95 1.21
N TYR A 38 -27.11 10.36 2.14
CA TYR A 38 -26.20 9.44 2.85
C TYR A 38 -26.95 8.54 3.82
N ARG A 39 -28.03 9.03 4.43
CA ARG A 39 -28.87 8.21 5.31
C ARG A 39 -29.71 7.20 4.55
N GLY A 40 -30.26 7.60 3.41
CA GLY A 40 -31.34 6.87 2.74
C GLY A 40 -32.46 6.51 3.72
N ASP A 41 -33.22 5.46 3.42
CA ASP A 41 -34.26 4.98 4.34
C ASP A 41 -33.68 4.16 5.50
N ARG A 42 -32.53 3.51 5.28
CA ARG A 42 -31.96 2.54 6.22
C ARG A 42 -31.33 3.18 7.46
N PHE A 43 -30.83 4.42 7.36
CA PHE A 43 -30.08 5.08 8.41
C PHE A 43 -30.71 6.40 8.88
N LEU A 44 -32.02 6.57 8.70
CA LEU A 44 -32.76 7.78 9.10
C LEU A 44 -32.48 8.16 10.57
N ASP A 45 -32.58 7.18 11.47
CA ASP A 45 -32.42 7.38 12.92
C ASP A 45 -30.98 7.22 13.44
N HIS A 46 -29.97 7.16 12.54
CA HIS A 46 -28.58 6.98 12.94
C HIS A 46 -28.08 8.19 13.76
N PRO A 47 -27.43 7.99 14.93
CA PRO A 47 -27.14 9.09 15.87
C PRO A 47 -25.99 10.01 15.46
N LYS A 48 -25.25 9.69 14.38
CA LYS A 48 -24.14 10.49 13.86
C LYS A 48 -24.46 11.03 12.48
N ASP A 49 -23.84 12.13 12.10
CA ASP A 49 -23.87 12.63 10.72
C ASP A 49 -23.15 11.63 9.80
N LEU A 50 -23.77 11.32 8.66
CA LEU A 50 -23.24 10.35 7.67
C LEU A 50 -22.71 11.01 6.41
N LYS A 51 -23.01 12.29 6.18
CA LYS A 51 -22.46 13.05 5.06
C LYS A 51 -20.93 13.02 5.05
N GLY A 52 -20.39 12.68 3.88
CA GLY A 52 -18.95 12.52 3.66
C GLY A 52 -18.47 11.07 3.69
N ASN A 53 -19.28 10.13 4.20
CA ASN A 53 -19.02 8.71 4.06
C ASN A 53 -19.39 8.23 2.65
N ASN A 54 -18.54 8.54 1.66
CA ASN A 54 -18.81 8.27 0.26
C ASN A 54 -19.05 6.77 -0.02
N ASP A 55 -18.34 5.89 0.69
CA ASP A 55 -18.49 4.44 0.61
C ASP A 55 -19.93 4.00 0.91
N LEU A 56 -20.61 4.66 1.86
CA LEU A 56 -22.00 4.33 2.23
C LEU A 56 -22.99 4.48 1.07
N LEU A 57 -22.68 5.34 0.10
CA LEU A 57 -23.55 5.61 -1.04
C LEU A 57 -23.73 4.38 -1.94
N VAL A 58 -22.87 3.36 -1.84
CA VAL A 58 -23.12 2.07 -2.53
C VAL A 58 -24.41 1.40 -2.03
N LEU A 59 -24.83 1.68 -0.80
CA LEU A 59 -26.07 1.15 -0.21
C LEU A 59 -27.24 2.13 -0.34
N THR A 60 -27.00 3.42 -0.16
CA THR A 60 -28.09 4.41 -0.05
C THR A 60 -28.40 5.12 -1.36
N ARG A 61 -27.41 5.29 -2.25
CA ARG A 61 -27.53 5.90 -3.58
C ARG A 61 -26.76 5.11 -4.64
N PRO A 62 -27.03 3.79 -4.80
CA PRO A 62 -26.36 2.97 -5.81
C PRO A 62 -26.57 3.48 -7.23
N ASP A 63 -27.67 4.21 -7.49
CA ASP A 63 -27.96 4.87 -8.76
C ASP A 63 -26.89 5.90 -9.14
N VAL A 64 -26.45 6.72 -8.17
CA VAL A 64 -25.42 7.74 -8.37
C VAL A 64 -24.06 7.09 -8.64
N ILE A 65 -23.68 6.14 -7.78
CA ILE A 65 -22.40 5.45 -7.88
C ILE A 65 -22.30 4.68 -9.20
N ALA A 66 -23.36 3.96 -9.59
CA ALA A 66 -23.42 3.30 -10.89
C ALA A 66 -23.36 4.28 -12.06
N GLY A 67 -24.00 5.45 -11.94
CA GLY A 67 -23.91 6.52 -12.95
C GLY A 67 -22.48 7.00 -13.18
N ILE A 68 -21.72 7.22 -12.10
CA ILE A 68 -20.31 7.64 -12.18
C ILE A 68 -19.45 6.54 -12.83
N HIS A 69 -19.58 5.29 -12.40
CA HIS A 69 -18.84 4.17 -13.01
C HIS A 69 -19.17 3.98 -14.49
N ARG A 70 -20.45 4.10 -14.89
CA ARG A 70 -20.85 4.07 -16.30
C ARG A 70 -20.16 5.17 -17.10
N ALA A 71 -20.09 6.39 -16.57
CA ALA A 71 -19.42 7.50 -17.25
C ALA A 71 -17.93 7.21 -17.50
N TYR A 72 -17.22 6.58 -16.56
CA TYR A 72 -15.83 6.16 -16.77
C TYR A 72 -15.68 4.99 -17.76
N LEU A 73 -16.60 4.03 -17.73
CA LEU A 73 -16.64 2.93 -18.71
C LEU A 73 -16.88 3.45 -20.14
N GLU A 74 -17.77 4.43 -20.31
CA GLU A 74 -18.03 5.13 -21.57
C GLU A 74 -16.84 5.95 -22.04
N ALA A 75 -16.12 6.59 -21.11
CA ALA A 75 -14.88 7.30 -21.38
C ALA A 75 -13.72 6.38 -21.80
N GLY A 76 -13.87 5.06 -21.62
CA GLY A 76 -12.93 4.07 -22.14
C GLY A 76 -12.03 3.40 -21.10
N ALA A 77 -12.32 3.56 -19.80
CA ALA A 77 -11.63 2.81 -18.75
C ALA A 77 -11.75 1.30 -18.98
N ASP A 78 -10.64 0.57 -18.76
CA ASP A 78 -10.53 -0.89 -18.77
C ASP A 78 -10.72 -1.49 -17.37
N ILE A 79 -10.20 -0.80 -16.36
CA ILE A 79 -10.24 -1.18 -14.95
C ILE A 79 -11.05 -0.12 -14.22
N ILE A 80 -12.04 -0.55 -13.43
CA ILE A 80 -12.89 0.33 -12.62
C ILE A 80 -12.64 0.01 -11.15
N GLU A 81 -12.30 1.04 -10.40
CA GLU A 81 -12.16 0.98 -8.95
C GLU A 81 -13.53 0.86 -8.27
N THR A 82 -13.61 0.07 -7.20
CA THR A 82 -14.79 0.03 -6.35
C THR A 82 -14.86 1.27 -5.45
N ASN A 83 -16.07 1.76 -5.16
CA ASN A 83 -16.28 2.81 -4.16
C ASN A 83 -16.18 2.22 -2.73
N THR A 84 -14.99 1.76 -2.35
CA THR A 84 -14.70 1.04 -1.09
C THR A 84 -13.41 1.51 -0.41
N PHE A 85 -12.93 2.71 -0.76
CA PHE A 85 -11.68 3.28 -0.25
C PHE A 85 -11.61 3.33 1.29
N ASN A 86 -12.73 3.61 1.97
CA ASN A 86 -12.88 3.62 3.42
C ASN A 86 -13.80 2.51 3.95
N ALA A 87 -14.05 1.44 3.18
CA ALA A 87 -14.86 0.31 3.61
C ALA A 87 -14.06 -0.64 4.54
N THR A 88 -13.52 -0.10 5.63
CA THR A 88 -12.83 -0.86 6.68
C THR A 88 -13.53 -0.57 8.01
N ARG A 89 -13.48 -1.50 8.98
CA ARG A 89 -14.08 -1.22 10.30
C ARG A 89 -13.43 0.00 10.94
N VAL A 90 -12.12 0.16 10.75
CA VAL A 90 -11.36 1.31 11.25
C VAL A 90 -11.91 2.63 10.74
N SER A 91 -12.08 2.80 9.43
CA SER A 91 -12.61 4.05 8.86
C SER A 91 -14.10 4.24 9.18
N GLN A 92 -14.89 3.16 9.13
CA GLN A 92 -16.33 3.24 9.39
C GLN A 92 -16.67 3.55 10.87
N ALA A 93 -15.73 3.37 11.80
CA ALA A 93 -15.89 3.76 13.21
C ALA A 93 -16.11 5.26 13.41
N GLU A 94 -15.57 6.10 12.54
CA GLU A 94 -15.78 7.55 12.56
C GLU A 94 -17.28 7.86 12.43
N TYR A 95 -17.96 7.11 11.57
CA TYR A 95 -19.40 7.19 11.33
C TYR A 95 -20.23 6.26 12.22
N GLY A 96 -19.62 5.39 13.03
CA GLY A 96 -20.34 4.39 13.86
C GLY A 96 -21.01 3.29 13.03
N LEU A 97 -20.38 2.90 11.92
CA LEU A 97 -20.89 1.93 10.96
C LEU A 97 -19.92 0.75 10.77
N GLU A 98 -19.11 0.43 11.77
CA GLU A 98 -18.10 -0.64 11.74
C GLU A 98 -18.69 -1.97 11.25
N ALA A 99 -19.91 -2.30 11.69
CA ALA A 99 -20.61 -3.52 11.32
C ALA A 99 -20.97 -3.61 9.83
N LEU A 100 -20.97 -2.48 9.10
CA LEU A 100 -21.28 -2.44 7.67
C LEU A 100 -20.06 -2.61 6.77
N ALA A 101 -18.83 -2.54 7.31
CA ALA A 101 -17.62 -2.56 6.49
C ALA A 101 -17.59 -3.76 5.52
N TYR A 102 -17.98 -4.95 5.97
CA TYR A 102 -18.06 -6.14 5.12
C TYR A 102 -19.10 -5.98 4.00
N GLU A 103 -20.32 -5.52 4.35
CA GLU A 103 -21.41 -5.33 3.38
C GLU A 103 -21.06 -4.28 2.33
N LEU A 104 -20.44 -3.16 2.74
CA LEU A 104 -19.99 -2.10 1.84
C LEU A 104 -19.03 -2.63 0.77
N ASN A 105 -18.08 -3.48 1.16
CA ASN A 105 -17.15 -4.11 0.21
C ASN A 105 -17.88 -5.07 -0.74
N VAL A 106 -18.76 -5.91 -0.22
CA VAL A 106 -19.53 -6.87 -1.06
C VAL A 106 -20.37 -6.13 -2.08
N GLU A 107 -21.17 -5.15 -1.65
CA GLU A 107 -22.07 -4.41 -2.55
C GLU A 107 -21.31 -3.48 -3.50
N GLY A 108 -20.25 -2.82 -3.02
CA GLY A 108 -19.38 -1.99 -3.87
C GLY A 108 -18.72 -2.79 -4.99
N ALA A 109 -18.17 -3.97 -4.68
CA ALA A 109 -17.59 -4.85 -5.69
C ALA A 109 -18.64 -5.45 -6.63
N ARG A 110 -19.82 -5.84 -6.11
CA ARG A 110 -20.91 -6.38 -6.93
C ARG A 110 -21.40 -5.37 -7.97
N LEU A 111 -21.63 -4.13 -7.55
CA LEU A 111 -22.08 -3.06 -8.42
C LEU A 111 -21.11 -2.87 -9.60
N VAL A 112 -19.81 -2.76 -9.32
CA VAL A 112 -18.79 -2.59 -10.38
C VAL A 112 -18.68 -3.84 -11.25
N ARG A 113 -18.76 -5.04 -10.66
CA ARG A 113 -18.71 -6.31 -11.39
C ARG A 113 -19.83 -6.40 -12.42
N GLU A 114 -21.08 -6.11 -12.03
CA GLU A 114 -22.24 -6.16 -12.91
C GLU A 114 -22.09 -5.19 -14.10
N LEU A 115 -21.60 -3.97 -13.85
CA LEU A 115 -21.31 -3.00 -14.90
C LEU A 115 -20.18 -3.49 -15.83
N CYS A 116 -19.11 -4.06 -15.27
CA CYS A 116 -18.01 -4.60 -16.06
C CYS A 116 -18.49 -5.76 -16.96
N ASP A 117 -19.37 -6.62 -16.47
CA ASP A 117 -19.96 -7.72 -17.25
C ASP A 117 -20.86 -7.19 -18.38
N GLU A 118 -21.71 -6.20 -18.09
CA GLU A 118 -22.56 -5.53 -19.09
C GLU A 118 -21.71 -4.95 -20.24
N TYR A 119 -20.68 -4.18 -19.92
CA TYR A 119 -19.82 -3.53 -20.92
C TYR A 119 -18.95 -4.54 -21.68
N THR A 120 -18.48 -5.60 -21.00
CA THR A 120 -17.73 -6.68 -21.65
C THR A 120 -18.61 -7.46 -22.63
N ALA A 121 -19.87 -7.73 -22.27
CA ALA A 121 -20.81 -8.39 -23.17
C ALA A 121 -21.10 -7.56 -24.43
N ASN A 122 -21.17 -6.23 -24.29
CA ASN A 122 -21.36 -5.30 -25.40
C ASN A 122 -20.11 -5.14 -26.30
N ASN A 123 -18.92 -5.35 -25.75
CA ASN A 123 -17.66 -5.35 -26.50
C ASN A 123 -16.68 -6.42 -26.00
N PRO A 124 -16.84 -7.69 -26.42
CA PRO A 124 -16.00 -8.79 -25.94
C PRO A 124 -14.51 -8.67 -26.26
N ALA A 125 -14.14 -7.86 -27.26
CA ALA A 125 -12.74 -7.61 -27.61
C ALA A 125 -12.03 -6.69 -26.61
N LYS A 126 -12.77 -6.00 -25.75
CA LYS A 126 -12.24 -5.12 -24.72
C LYS A 126 -12.91 -5.52 -23.38
N PRO A 127 -12.40 -6.53 -22.67
CA PRO A 127 -12.93 -6.88 -21.34
C PRO A 127 -12.79 -5.73 -20.35
N ARG A 128 -13.65 -5.73 -19.33
CA ARG A 128 -13.59 -4.81 -18.18
C ARG A 128 -13.30 -5.57 -16.90
N TYR A 129 -12.60 -4.89 -15.99
CA TYR A 129 -12.13 -5.45 -14.74
C TYR A 129 -12.59 -4.63 -13.54
N CYS A 130 -13.06 -5.34 -12.52
CA CYS A 130 -13.41 -4.76 -11.23
C CYS A 130 -12.19 -4.79 -10.31
N ALA A 131 -11.68 -3.63 -9.91
CA ALA A 131 -10.60 -3.48 -8.93
C ALA A 131 -11.18 -3.17 -7.56
N GLY A 132 -11.15 -4.16 -6.66
CA GLY A 132 -11.53 -4.01 -5.27
C GLY A 132 -10.51 -3.17 -4.52
N VAL A 133 -10.86 -1.94 -4.18
CA VAL A 133 -9.98 -0.97 -3.53
C VAL A 133 -9.92 -1.21 -2.02
N LEU A 134 -8.69 -1.27 -1.51
CA LEU A 134 -8.32 -1.25 -0.10
C LEU A 134 -7.53 0.02 0.16
N GLY A 135 -8.17 1.03 0.74
CA GLY A 135 -7.51 2.28 1.11
C GLY A 135 -6.67 2.18 2.39
N PRO A 136 -5.93 3.23 2.74
CA PRO A 136 -4.92 3.20 3.80
C PRO A 136 -5.47 3.34 5.23
N THR A 137 -6.79 3.57 5.39
CA THR A 137 -7.50 3.93 6.64
C THR A 137 -7.07 5.28 7.23
N SER A 138 -7.72 5.70 8.33
CA SER A 138 -7.34 6.90 9.09
C SER A 138 -6.29 6.67 10.18
N ARG A 139 -5.75 5.46 10.29
CA ARG A 139 -4.77 5.07 11.33
C ARG A 139 -3.42 4.75 10.72
N THR A 140 -2.34 4.95 11.47
CA THR A 140 -0.96 4.74 11.01
C THR A 140 -0.24 3.75 11.92
N LEU A 141 0.50 2.82 11.33
CA LEU A 141 1.34 1.86 12.05
C LEU A 141 2.79 2.34 12.21
N SER A 142 3.30 3.18 11.30
CA SER A 142 4.68 3.67 11.36
C SER A 142 4.82 5.00 12.10
N ILE A 143 3.77 5.82 12.17
CA ILE A 143 3.78 7.17 12.75
C ILE A 143 2.94 7.20 14.05
N SER A 144 3.43 7.90 15.09
CA SER A 144 2.63 8.15 16.28
C SER A 144 1.62 9.28 16.07
N PRO A 145 0.34 9.10 16.44
CA PRO A 145 -0.63 10.18 16.48
C PRO A 145 -0.51 11.07 17.73
N ASP A 146 0.28 10.67 18.73
CA ASP A 146 0.51 11.44 19.96
C ASP A 146 1.90 12.08 19.91
N VAL A 147 1.92 13.41 19.82
CA VAL A 147 3.14 14.22 19.80
C VAL A 147 3.99 14.10 21.08
N ASN A 148 3.40 13.65 22.19
CA ASN A 148 4.09 13.48 23.46
C ASN A 148 4.62 12.06 23.69
N ASP A 149 4.14 11.08 22.91
CA ASP A 149 4.64 9.71 22.95
C ASP A 149 5.00 9.20 21.54
N PRO A 150 6.26 9.36 21.10
CA PRO A 150 6.70 8.92 19.78
C PRO A 150 6.56 7.41 19.54
N GLY A 151 6.51 6.60 20.61
CA GLY A 151 6.32 5.16 20.50
C GLY A 151 4.86 4.69 20.60
N PHE A 152 3.88 5.59 20.73
CA PHE A 152 2.46 5.23 20.76
C PHE A 152 1.93 4.91 19.36
N ARG A 153 1.01 3.95 19.25
CA ARG A 153 0.22 3.67 18.03
C ARG A 153 -1.23 3.43 18.44
N ASN A 154 -2.17 4.02 17.70
CA ASN A 154 -3.61 3.92 17.99
C ASN A 154 -4.27 2.67 17.37
N ILE A 155 -3.50 1.85 16.65
CA ILE A 155 -3.90 0.56 16.11
C ILE A 155 -2.68 -0.39 16.12
N SER A 156 -2.93 -1.70 16.21
CA SER A 156 -1.90 -2.73 16.08
C SER A 156 -1.86 -3.31 14.67
N PHE A 157 -0.72 -3.89 14.28
CA PHE A 157 -0.58 -4.56 12.98
C PHE A 157 -1.63 -5.66 12.82
N ASP A 158 -1.84 -6.48 13.85
CA ASP A 158 -2.79 -7.61 13.80
C ASP A 158 -4.24 -7.12 13.63
N ALA A 159 -4.64 -6.07 14.35
CA ALA A 159 -5.98 -5.51 14.21
C ALA A 159 -6.23 -4.95 12.79
N LEU A 160 -5.23 -4.29 12.21
CA LEU A 160 -5.33 -3.77 10.85
C LEU A 160 -5.30 -4.89 9.80
N ALA A 161 -4.45 -5.92 9.99
CA ALA A 161 -4.41 -7.09 9.12
C ALA A 161 -5.73 -7.88 9.16
N ASP A 162 -6.35 -8.03 10.32
CA ASP A 162 -7.66 -8.68 10.45
C ASP A 162 -8.76 -7.87 9.73
N ASP A 163 -8.72 -6.54 9.83
CA ASP A 163 -9.66 -5.67 9.11
C ASP A 163 -9.49 -5.76 7.58
N TYR A 164 -8.24 -5.70 7.10
CA TYR A 164 -7.96 -5.90 5.68
C TYR A 164 -8.31 -7.30 5.18
N TYR A 165 -8.19 -8.34 6.01
CA TYR A 165 -8.59 -9.70 5.65
C TYR A 165 -10.09 -9.77 5.36
N ASP A 166 -10.91 -9.18 6.24
CA ASP A 166 -12.36 -9.15 6.08
C ASP A 166 -12.77 -8.31 4.86
N SER A 167 -12.17 -7.12 4.67
CA SER A 167 -12.44 -6.28 3.48
C SER A 167 -12.05 -6.99 2.19
N ALA A 168 -10.84 -7.57 2.11
CA ALA A 168 -10.38 -8.29 0.92
C ALA A 168 -11.28 -9.49 0.60
N LYS A 169 -11.68 -10.25 1.62
CA LYS A 169 -12.61 -11.37 1.46
C LYS A 169 -13.96 -10.91 0.91
N ALA A 170 -14.52 -9.84 1.47
CA ALA A 170 -15.78 -9.25 1.04
C ALA A 170 -15.72 -8.76 -0.42
N LEU A 171 -14.64 -8.10 -0.83
CA LEU A 171 -14.42 -7.65 -2.21
C LEU A 171 -14.40 -8.84 -3.19
N LEU A 172 -13.71 -9.93 -2.85
CA LEU A 172 -13.68 -11.14 -3.67
C LEU A 172 -15.04 -11.87 -3.71
N GLU A 173 -15.81 -11.84 -2.63
CA GLU A 173 -17.18 -12.35 -2.59
C GLU A 173 -18.14 -11.52 -3.45
N GLY A 174 -17.97 -10.19 -3.45
CA GLY A 174 -18.69 -9.27 -4.34
C GLY A 174 -18.30 -9.40 -5.82
N GLY A 175 -17.16 -10.04 -6.12
CA GLY A 175 -16.77 -10.39 -7.48
C GLY A 175 -15.63 -9.54 -8.06
N ALA A 176 -14.81 -8.89 -7.22
CA ALA A 176 -13.61 -8.21 -7.67
C ALA A 176 -12.67 -9.16 -8.45
N ASP A 177 -12.11 -8.67 -9.56
CA ASP A 177 -11.11 -9.38 -10.35
C ASP A 177 -9.69 -9.14 -9.81
N ILE A 178 -9.47 -7.96 -9.23
CA ILE A 178 -8.18 -7.44 -8.78
C ILE A 178 -8.37 -6.90 -7.36
N LEU A 179 -7.40 -7.12 -6.47
CA LEU A 179 -7.32 -6.38 -5.21
C LEU A 179 -6.30 -5.24 -5.37
N LEU A 180 -6.72 -4.01 -5.12
CA LEU A 180 -5.90 -2.81 -5.28
C LEU A 180 -5.65 -2.17 -3.92
N ILE A 181 -4.42 -2.24 -3.43
CA ILE A 181 -3.97 -1.50 -2.25
C ILE A 181 -3.53 -0.11 -2.72
N GLU A 182 -4.33 0.92 -2.43
CA GLU A 182 -4.16 2.23 -3.04
C GLU A 182 -3.86 3.34 -2.04
N THR A 183 -3.20 4.41 -2.52
CA THR A 183 -2.90 5.62 -1.76
C THR A 183 -2.11 5.28 -0.51
N VAL A 184 -1.12 4.38 -0.67
CA VAL A 184 -0.28 3.96 0.44
C VAL A 184 0.59 5.14 0.88
N PHE A 185 0.18 5.80 1.96
CA PHE A 185 0.99 6.82 2.63
C PHE A 185 1.89 6.19 3.73
N ASP A 186 1.46 5.07 4.31
CA ASP A 186 2.18 4.30 5.33
C ASP A 186 2.45 2.88 4.82
N THR A 187 3.72 2.60 4.51
CA THR A 187 4.12 1.28 3.99
C THR A 187 3.83 0.15 4.97
N LEU A 188 3.85 0.41 6.28
CA LEU A 188 3.54 -0.62 7.26
C LEU A 188 2.05 -1.01 7.25
N ASN A 189 1.15 -0.06 6.96
CA ASN A 189 -0.26 -0.37 6.69
C ASN A 189 -0.40 -1.26 5.44
N ALA A 190 0.30 -0.94 4.36
CA ALA A 190 0.28 -1.77 3.15
C ALA A 190 0.87 -3.16 3.39
N LYS A 191 1.90 -3.30 4.24
CA LYS A 191 2.40 -4.62 4.66
C LYS A 191 1.36 -5.40 5.46
N ALA A 192 0.54 -4.75 6.29
CA ALA A 192 -0.60 -5.40 6.96
C ALA A 192 -1.66 -5.87 5.96
N ALA A 193 -1.99 -5.05 4.95
CA ALA A 193 -2.89 -5.44 3.86
C ALA A 193 -2.33 -6.61 3.03
N VAL A 194 -1.05 -6.57 2.65
CA VAL A 194 -0.39 -7.68 1.94
C VAL A 194 -0.41 -8.94 2.79
N PHE A 195 -0.07 -8.86 4.08
CA PHE A 195 -0.11 -10.01 4.97
C PHE A 195 -1.51 -10.64 5.02
N ALA A 196 -2.55 -9.81 5.13
CA ALA A 196 -3.94 -10.23 5.14
C ALA A 196 -4.37 -10.92 3.83
N ILE A 197 -4.02 -10.32 2.69
CA ILE A 197 -4.32 -10.86 1.35
C ILE A 197 -3.60 -12.18 1.11
N GLU A 198 -2.31 -12.28 1.43
CA GLU A 198 -1.55 -13.53 1.28
C GLU A 198 -2.11 -14.64 2.18
N LYS A 199 -2.52 -14.31 3.41
CA LYS A 199 -3.21 -15.26 4.28
C LYS A 199 -4.54 -15.71 3.66
N LEU A 200 -5.34 -14.77 3.14
CA LEU A 200 -6.61 -15.08 2.47
C LEU A 200 -6.41 -15.99 1.27
N PHE A 201 -5.37 -15.74 0.46
CA PHE A 201 -5.05 -16.59 -0.69
C PHE A 201 -4.68 -18.02 -0.28
N ASP A 202 -3.92 -18.18 0.80
CA ASP A 202 -3.63 -19.50 1.37
C ASP A 202 -4.91 -20.19 1.88
N ASP A 203 -5.78 -19.47 2.59
CA ASP A 203 -7.04 -19.99 3.13
C ASP A 203 -8.03 -20.40 2.03
N LEU A 204 -8.05 -19.68 0.91
CA LEU A 204 -8.88 -19.97 -0.26
C LEU A 204 -8.22 -20.94 -1.25
N GLY A 205 -6.94 -21.27 -1.06
CA GLY A 205 -6.16 -22.09 -1.98
C GLY A 205 -6.01 -21.49 -3.38
N LYS A 206 -6.11 -20.16 -3.50
CA LYS A 206 -6.16 -19.45 -4.79
C LYS A 206 -5.62 -18.02 -4.64
N ARG A 207 -4.89 -17.56 -5.67
CA ARG A 207 -4.36 -16.19 -5.77
C ARG A 207 -5.16 -15.37 -6.78
N TRP A 208 -5.36 -14.10 -6.47
CA TRP A 208 -5.89 -13.09 -7.39
C TRP A 208 -4.79 -12.08 -7.74
N PRO A 209 -4.91 -11.36 -8.87
CA PRO A 209 -4.06 -10.23 -9.18
C PRO A 209 -4.11 -9.18 -8.06
N VAL A 210 -2.95 -8.70 -7.63
CA VAL A 210 -2.80 -7.62 -6.65
C VAL A 210 -2.14 -6.43 -7.34
N MET A 211 -2.74 -5.26 -7.23
CA MET A 211 -2.14 -3.97 -7.59
C MET A 211 -1.76 -3.23 -6.32
N ILE A 212 -0.65 -2.50 -6.34
CA ILE A 212 -0.22 -1.66 -5.22
C ILE A 212 0.15 -0.28 -5.76
N SER A 213 -0.44 0.77 -5.18
CA SER A 213 -0.14 2.15 -5.54
C SER A 213 0.19 2.98 -4.30
N GLY A 214 1.40 3.55 -4.28
CA GLY A 214 1.86 4.46 -3.24
C GLY A 214 1.50 5.91 -3.52
N THR A 215 1.65 6.77 -2.53
CA THR A 215 1.53 8.22 -2.73
C THR A 215 2.77 8.95 -2.22
N ILE A 216 3.33 9.81 -3.07
CA ILE A 216 4.46 10.69 -2.73
C ILE A 216 3.88 12.04 -2.35
N THR A 217 4.11 12.49 -1.12
CA THR A 217 3.34 13.61 -0.56
C THR A 217 3.80 14.98 -1.02
N ASP A 218 5.07 15.11 -1.41
CA ASP A 218 5.64 16.38 -1.83
C ASP A 218 6.89 16.20 -2.72
N ALA A 219 7.55 17.32 -3.04
CA ALA A 219 8.74 17.37 -3.88
C ALA A 219 9.99 16.69 -3.27
N SER A 220 9.95 16.22 -2.01
CA SER A 220 11.05 15.45 -1.41
C SER A 220 11.16 14.02 -1.95
N GLY A 221 10.11 13.53 -2.62
CA GLY A 221 10.12 12.19 -3.21
C GLY A 221 9.87 11.06 -2.23
N ARG A 222 9.23 11.37 -1.11
CA ARG A 222 8.95 10.42 -0.04
C ARG A 222 7.45 10.24 0.19
N THR A 223 7.08 9.05 0.65
CA THR A 223 5.75 8.81 1.25
C THR A 223 5.60 9.61 2.54
N LEU A 224 4.38 9.70 3.09
CA LEU A 224 4.16 10.33 4.40
C LEU A 224 5.00 9.66 5.51
N SER A 225 5.20 8.35 5.40
CA SER A 225 6.04 7.53 6.29
C SER A 225 7.55 7.64 6.00
N GLY A 226 7.96 8.48 5.04
CA GLY A 226 9.34 8.86 4.78
C GLY A 226 10.10 7.98 3.78
N GLN A 227 9.47 6.98 3.17
CA GLN A 227 10.12 6.07 2.24
C GLN A 227 10.30 6.65 0.84
N THR A 228 11.46 6.42 0.22
CA THR A 228 11.68 6.69 -1.21
C THR A 228 11.01 5.62 -2.08
N ALA A 229 10.88 5.86 -3.39
CA ALA A 229 10.15 4.97 -4.30
C ALA A 229 10.80 3.57 -4.42
N GLU A 230 12.12 3.47 -4.58
CA GLU A 230 12.78 2.14 -4.57
C GLU A 230 12.70 1.45 -3.19
N ALA A 231 12.78 2.20 -2.08
CA ALA A 231 12.61 1.63 -0.74
C ALA A 231 11.20 1.05 -0.55
N PHE A 232 10.19 1.75 -1.06
CA PHE A 232 8.79 1.32 -1.08
C PHE A 232 8.62 0.01 -1.88
N TRP A 233 9.19 -0.06 -3.08
CA TRP A 233 9.23 -1.29 -3.89
C TRP A 233 9.93 -2.45 -3.17
N ASN A 234 11.11 -2.22 -2.59
CA ASN A 234 11.83 -3.24 -1.84
C ASN A 234 11.01 -3.80 -0.67
N SER A 235 10.20 -2.95 -0.03
CA SER A 235 9.35 -3.31 1.11
C SER A 235 8.16 -4.19 0.72
N LEU A 236 7.61 -4.03 -0.49
CA LEU A 236 6.33 -4.65 -0.90
C LEU A 236 6.42 -5.61 -2.09
N SER A 237 7.56 -5.70 -2.78
CA SER A 237 7.77 -6.64 -3.90
C SER A 237 7.47 -8.12 -3.57
N HIS A 238 7.55 -8.49 -2.30
CA HIS A 238 7.18 -9.82 -1.80
C HIS A 238 5.71 -10.17 -2.04
N ALA A 239 4.84 -9.17 -2.23
CA ALA A 239 3.44 -9.32 -2.61
C ALA A 239 3.23 -9.75 -4.07
N GLN A 240 4.31 -9.88 -4.86
CA GLN A 240 4.26 -10.29 -6.27
C GLN A 240 3.15 -9.61 -7.08
N PRO A 241 3.03 -8.26 -7.03
CA PRO A 241 1.89 -7.57 -7.60
C PRO A 241 1.92 -7.63 -9.14
N ILE A 242 0.75 -7.62 -9.77
CA ILE A 242 0.62 -7.55 -11.23
C ILE A 242 1.01 -6.16 -11.75
N SER A 243 0.79 -5.12 -10.96
CA SER A 243 1.34 -3.78 -11.17
C SER A 243 1.73 -3.10 -9.86
N PHE A 244 2.74 -2.24 -9.93
CA PHE A 244 3.21 -1.41 -8.83
C PHE A 244 3.33 0.03 -9.29
N GLY A 245 2.86 0.99 -8.51
CA GLY A 245 2.65 2.34 -9.03
C GLY A 245 2.56 3.44 -8.01
N LEU A 246 2.21 4.63 -8.51
CA LEU A 246 1.98 5.82 -7.71
C LEU A 246 0.69 6.53 -8.12
N ASN A 247 0.01 7.11 -7.14
CA ASN A 247 -1.20 7.89 -7.33
C ASN A 247 -1.33 9.04 -6.34
N CYS A 248 -2.24 9.96 -6.68
CA CYS A 248 -2.64 11.08 -5.83
C CYS A 248 -1.49 12.04 -5.47
N ALA A 249 -1.79 12.98 -4.56
CA ALA A 249 -0.97 14.06 -4.01
C ALA A 249 -0.35 15.06 -5.02
N LEU A 250 0.31 14.56 -6.05
CA LEU A 250 1.01 15.31 -7.08
C LEU A 250 0.26 15.23 -8.42
N GLY A 251 0.44 16.27 -9.24
CA GLY A 251 0.09 16.22 -10.66
C GLY A 251 1.10 15.42 -11.47
N ALA A 252 0.84 15.24 -12.76
CA ALA A 252 1.71 14.43 -13.62
C ALA A 252 3.13 15.00 -13.74
N ASP A 253 3.31 16.31 -13.85
CA ASP A 253 4.67 16.90 -13.96
C ASP A 253 5.56 16.54 -12.77
N GLN A 254 5.06 16.70 -11.54
CA GLN A 254 5.85 16.42 -10.33
C GLN A 254 6.01 14.92 -10.06
N LEU A 255 5.04 14.10 -10.45
CA LEU A 255 5.07 12.66 -10.19
C LEU A 255 6.02 11.91 -11.15
N ARG A 256 6.29 12.47 -12.33
CA ARG A 256 7.03 11.83 -13.42
C ARG A 256 8.33 11.15 -12.98
N GLN A 257 9.19 11.86 -12.26
CA GLN A 257 10.52 11.35 -11.89
C GLN A 257 10.45 10.10 -11.00
N TYR A 258 9.42 9.99 -10.15
CA TYR A 258 9.23 8.86 -9.27
C TYR A 258 8.61 7.67 -10.00
N VAL A 259 7.76 7.93 -11.01
CA VAL A 259 7.30 6.90 -11.95
C VAL A 259 8.48 6.33 -12.74
N GLU A 260 9.42 7.16 -13.16
CA GLU A 260 10.64 6.71 -13.83
C GLU A 260 11.56 5.89 -12.90
N GLU A 261 11.72 6.29 -11.64
CA GLU A 261 12.45 5.51 -10.64
C GLU A 261 11.85 4.10 -10.47
N LEU A 262 10.52 4.01 -10.30
CA LEU A 262 9.82 2.72 -10.21
C LEU A 262 9.89 1.92 -11.52
N SER A 263 9.80 2.58 -12.67
CA SER A 263 9.96 1.96 -13.98
C SER A 263 11.32 1.28 -14.13
N ASN A 264 12.37 1.82 -13.51
CA ASN A 264 13.69 1.19 -13.54
C ASN A 264 13.87 0.10 -12.46
N ALA A 265 13.19 0.21 -11.32
CA ALA A 265 13.36 -0.69 -10.18
C ALA A 265 12.45 -1.94 -10.20
N CYS A 266 11.23 -1.82 -10.73
CA CYS A 266 10.20 -2.85 -10.65
C CYS A 266 10.39 -3.96 -11.69
N ASP A 267 10.31 -5.22 -11.25
CA ASP A 267 10.28 -6.42 -12.11
C ASP A 267 8.86 -6.84 -12.52
N THR A 268 7.91 -5.90 -12.41
CA THR A 268 6.51 -6.05 -12.80
C THR A 268 6.03 -4.80 -13.56
N HIS A 269 4.76 -4.76 -13.95
CA HIS A 269 4.17 -3.64 -14.69
C HIS A 269 4.06 -2.39 -13.80
N VAL A 270 4.10 -1.20 -14.41
CA VAL A 270 3.97 0.07 -13.69
C VAL A 270 2.62 0.71 -13.94
N SER A 271 1.95 1.12 -12.86
CA SER A 271 0.71 1.91 -12.91
C SER A 271 0.96 3.35 -12.43
N ALA A 272 0.29 4.32 -13.04
CA ALA A 272 0.33 5.69 -12.55
C ALA A 272 -0.98 6.43 -12.83
N HIS A 273 -1.56 7.05 -11.81
CA HIS A 273 -2.79 7.83 -11.91
C HIS A 273 -2.71 9.08 -11.04
N PRO A 274 -2.12 10.17 -11.57
CA PRO A 274 -1.91 11.42 -10.84
C PRO A 274 -3.21 12.21 -10.64
N ASN A 275 -3.15 13.25 -9.81
CA ASN A 275 -4.23 14.23 -9.72
C ASN A 275 -4.30 15.10 -10.99
N ALA A 276 -5.43 15.78 -11.19
CA ALA A 276 -5.57 16.85 -12.18
C ALA A 276 -4.88 18.14 -11.68
N GLY A 277 -3.57 18.08 -11.50
CA GLY A 277 -2.75 19.11 -10.89
C GLY A 277 -2.84 19.15 -9.36
N LEU A 278 -2.34 20.23 -8.77
CA LEU A 278 -2.41 20.43 -7.33
C LEU A 278 -3.80 20.96 -6.93
N PRO A 279 -4.30 20.62 -5.72
CA PRO A 279 -5.58 21.14 -5.22
C PRO A 279 -5.59 22.68 -5.20
N ASN A 280 -6.62 23.27 -5.80
CA ASN A 280 -6.88 24.71 -5.79
C ASN A 280 -8.28 25.02 -5.21
N PRO A 281 -8.37 25.51 -3.96
CA PRO A 281 -9.64 25.87 -3.33
C PRO A 281 -10.42 26.98 -4.05
N LEU A 282 -9.77 27.76 -4.91
CA LEU A 282 -10.41 28.83 -5.70
C LEU A 282 -10.99 28.31 -7.03
N SER A 283 -10.64 27.09 -7.43
CA SER A 283 -11.16 26.46 -8.64
C SER A 283 -12.60 25.96 -8.39
N PRO A 284 -13.54 26.16 -9.34
CA PRO A 284 -14.89 25.60 -9.24
C PRO A 284 -14.93 24.08 -9.06
N THR A 285 -13.94 23.36 -9.59
CA THR A 285 -13.78 21.90 -9.50
C THR A 285 -12.80 21.48 -8.41
N GLY A 286 -12.14 22.44 -7.76
CA GLY A 286 -11.04 22.20 -6.82
C GLY A 286 -9.69 21.90 -7.49
N TYR A 287 -9.64 21.83 -8.84
CA TYR A 287 -8.47 21.45 -9.63
C TYR A 287 -8.46 22.19 -10.97
N ASP A 288 -7.31 22.72 -11.39
CA ASP A 288 -7.23 23.58 -12.59
C ASP A 288 -6.79 22.86 -13.86
N GLU A 289 -6.20 21.67 -13.74
CA GLU A 289 -5.63 20.96 -14.88
C GLU A 289 -6.74 20.47 -15.82
N THR A 290 -6.55 20.69 -17.13
CA THR A 290 -7.55 20.31 -18.15
C THR A 290 -7.27 18.89 -18.66
N PRO A 291 -8.29 18.22 -19.26
CA PRO A 291 -8.12 16.92 -19.90
C PRO A 291 -6.95 16.86 -20.88
N GLU A 292 -6.80 17.89 -21.72
CA GLU A 292 -5.76 17.95 -22.75
C GLU A 292 -4.36 18.09 -22.15
N HIS A 293 -4.23 18.89 -21.07
CA HIS A 293 -2.93 19.08 -20.42
C HIS A 293 -2.47 17.80 -19.75
N LEU A 294 -3.33 17.20 -18.91
CA LEU A 294 -3.00 15.94 -18.23
C LEU A 294 -2.71 14.83 -19.24
N ALA A 295 -3.56 14.65 -20.25
CA ALA A 295 -3.36 13.64 -21.28
C ALA A 295 -2.04 13.83 -22.05
N SER A 296 -1.61 15.07 -22.29
CA SER A 296 -0.33 15.35 -22.95
C SER A 296 0.88 14.89 -22.12
N GLN A 297 0.83 15.02 -20.80
CA GLN A 297 1.88 14.57 -19.89
C GLN A 297 1.88 13.03 -19.77
N ILE A 298 0.71 12.41 -19.64
CA ILE A 298 0.58 10.95 -19.62
C ILE A 298 1.05 10.32 -20.94
N ARG A 299 0.78 10.96 -22.07
CA ARG A 299 1.30 10.54 -23.38
C ARG A 299 2.83 10.54 -23.42
N GLU A 300 3.47 11.54 -22.82
CA GLU A 300 4.92 11.59 -22.73
C GLU A 300 5.47 10.42 -21.92
N TRP A 301 4.86 10.09 -20.77
CA TRP A 301 5.25 8.91 -19.99
C TRP A 301 5.16 7.61 -20.79
N ALA A 302 4.09 7.44 -21.56
CA ALA A 302 3.89 6.30 -22.43
C ALA A 302 4.95 6.23 -23.55
N GLN A 303 5.26 7.36 -24.18
CA GLN A 303 6.32 7.46 -25.21
C GLN A 303 7.72 7.18 -24.65
N SER A 304 7.97 7.57 -23.41
CA SER A 304 9.19 7.22 -22.68
C SER A 304 9.22 5.77 -22.18
N GLY A 305 8.15 5.00 -22.38
CA GLY A 305 8.07 3.60 -21.97
C GLY A 305 8.05 3.42 -20.45
N LEU A 306 7.42 4.32 -19.70
CA LEU A 306 7.42 4.31 -18.24
C LEU A 306 6.24 3.53 -17.63
N VAL A 307 5.14 3.37 -18.36
CA VAL A 307 3.85 2.93 -17.80
C VAL A 307 3.21 1.79 -18.60
N ASN A 308 2.41 0.99 -17.88
CA ASN A 308 1.58 -0.09 -18.42
C ASN A 308 0.08 0.14 -18.12
N ILE A 309 -0.22 0.86 -17.04
CA ILE A 309 -1.57 1.26 -16.66
C ILE A 309 -1.56 2.76 -16.35
N VAL A 310 -2.51 3.50 -16.91
CA VAL A 310 -2.67 4.94 -16.65
C VAL A 310 -4.11 5.27 -16.30
N GLY A 311 -4.33 6.24 -15.42
CA GLY A 311 -5.67 6.70 -15.05
C GLY A 311 -5.62 8.07 -14.42
N GLY A 312 -6.61 8.37 -13.58
CA GLY A 312 -6.68 9.63 -12.85
C GLY A 312 -7.02 9.45 -11.37
N CYS A 313 -6.53 10.35 -10.52
CA CYS A 313 -6.96 10.44 -9.13
C CYS A 313 -7.75 11.75 -8.91
N CYS A 314 -7.57 12.45 -7.80
CA CYS A 314 -8.39 13.60 -7.42
C CYS A 314 -8.44 14.68 -8.52
N GLY A 315 -9.65 15.17 -8.80
CA GLY A 315 -9.91 16.20 -9.81
C GLY A 315 -10.12 15.67 -11.22
N THR A 316 -9.78 14.41 -11.49
CA THR A 316 -9.99 13.80 -12.81
C THR A 316 -11.45 13.41 -13.03
N THR A 317 -11.91 13.57 -14.27
CA THR A 317 -13.30 13.35 -14.69
C THR A 317 -13.35 12.37 -15.87
N PRO A 318 -14.53 11.90 -16.29
CA PRO A 318 -14.65 11.09 -17.51
C PRO A 318 -14.02 11.75 -18.76
N ALA A 319 -14.05 13.09 -18.85
CA ALA A 319 -13.37 13.81 -19.94
C ALA A 319 -11.84 13.64 -19.90
N HIS A 320 -11.24 13.63 -18.71
CA HIS A 320 -9.81 13.35 -18.55
C HIS A 320 -9.48 11.92 -18.97
N ILE A 321 -10.27 10.94 -18.53
CA ILE A 321 -10.06 9.54 -18.87
C ILE A 321 -10.20 9.28 -20.38
N ALA A 322 -11.18 9.92 -21.04
CA ALA A 322 -11.31 9.85 -22.49
C ALA A 322 -10.10 10.44 -23.22
N ALA A 323 -9.63 11.62 -22.79
CA ALA A 323 -8.44 12.25 -23.36
C ALA A 323 -7.17 11.41 -23.15
N ILE A 324 -6.98 10.84 -21.96
CA ILE A 324 -5.87 9.93 -21.66
C ILE A 324 -5.94 8.68 -22.55
N ALA A 325 -7.11 8.04 -22.64
CA ALA A 325 -7.31 6.84 -23.45
C ALA A 325 -7.00 7.09 -24.93
N GLU A 326 -7.43 8.24 -25.48
CA GLU A 326 -7.09 8.64 -26.85
C GLU A 326 -5.59 8.90 -27.01
N ALA A 327 -4.98 9.63 -26.06
CA ALA A 327 -3.59 10.06 -26.16
C ALA A 327 -2.58 8.90 -26.10
N VAL A 328 -2.90 7.81 -25.39
CA VAL A 328 -2.05 6.61 -25.30
C VAL A 328 -2.42 5.50 -26.29
N ALA A 329 -3.51 5.66 -27.04
CA ALA A 329 -3.95 4.67 -28.01
C ALA A 329 -2.86 4.37 -29.06
N GLY A 330 -2.52 3.10 -29.23
CA GLY A 330 -1.53 2.64 -30.19
C GLY A 330 -0.06 2.85 -29.78
N LEU A 331 0.21 3.41 -28.59
CA LEU A 331 1.54 3.43 -28.02
C LEU A 331 1.89 2.07 -27.40
N ALA A 332 3.17 1.71 -27.47
CA ALA A 332 3.66 0.48 -26.85
C ALA A 332 3.69 0.64 -25.32
N PRO A 333 3.24 -0.38 -24.56
CA PRO A 333 3.40 -0.37 -23.10
C PRO A 333 4.88 -0.50 -22.72
N ARG A 334 5.21 -0.11 -21.48
CA ARG A 334 6.53 -0.35 -20.90
C ARG A 334 6.90 -1.83 -20.98
N VAL A 335 8.11 -2.11 -21.46
CA VAL A 335 8.70 -3.45 -21.40
C VAL A 335 9.25 -3.68 -19.99
N VAL A 336 8.73 -4.70 -19.29
CA VAL A 336 9.21 -5.04 -17.95
C VAL A 336 10.70 -5.45 -18.03
N PRO A 337 11.61 -4.75 -17.33
CA PRO A 337 13.04 -5.03 -17.39
C PRO A 337 13.37 -6.33 -16.65
N THR A 338 14.44 -6.99 -17.10
CA THR A 338 15.04 -8.07 -16.31
C THR A 338 15.90 -7.45 -15.21
N ILE A 339 15.44 -7.52 -13.97
CA ILE A 339 16.17 -7.00 -12.81
C ILE A 339 17.17 -8.04 -12.30
N GLU A 340 18.41 -7.61 -12.08
CA GLU A 340 19.44 -8.44 -11.45
C GLU A 340 19.00 -8.89 -10.06
N LYS A 341 19.17 -10.18 -9.75
CA LYS A 341 18.87 -10.73 -8.42
C LYS A 341 19.92 -10.25 -7.42
N LYS A 342 19.50 -9.41 -6.49
CA LYS A 342 20.30 -8.89 -5.37
C LYS A 342 19.61 -9.19 -4.04
N LEU A 343 20.36 -9.15 -2.94
CA LEU A 343 19.74 -9.02 -1.62
C LEU A 343 19.22 -7.58 -1.51
N ARG A 344 17.90 -7.43 -1.62
CA ARG A 344 17.21 -6.15 -1.54
C ARG A 344 16.56 -5.99 -0.18
N LEU A 345 17.04 -5.00 0.57
CA LEU A 345 16.55 -4.58 1.88
C LEU A 345 16.09 -3.11 1.81
N SER A 346 15.40 -2.65 2.86
CA SER A 346 15.05 -1.23 2.98
C SER A 346 14.85 -0.81 4.42
N GLY A 347 15.25 0.42 4.73
CA GLY A 347 14.69 1.23 5.81
C GLY A 347 13.71 2.24 5.20
N LEU A 348 13.96 3.53 5.41
CA LEU A 348 13.38 4.61 4.59
C LEU A 348 14.03 4.71 3.20
N GLU A 349 15.25 4.21 3.07
CA GLU A 349 16.04 4.20 1.82
C GLU A 349 16.32 2.76 1.38
N PRO A 350 16.50 2.51 0.07
CA PRO A 350 16.81 1.19 -0.44
C PRO A 350 18.24 0.80 -0.07
N PHE A 351 18.45 -0.47 0.25
CA PHE A 351 19.78 -1.05 0.42
C PHE A 351 19.89 -2.36 -0.35
N ASN A 352 20.62 -2.32 -1.46
CA ASN A 352 20.74 -3.43 -2.40
C ASN A 352 22.17 -3.96 -2.42
N VAL A 353 22.35 -5.24 -2.12
CA VAL A 353 23.65 -5.92 -2.07
C VAL A 353 23.77 -6.86 -3.27
N GLY A 354 24.58 -6.46 -4.26
CA GLY A 354 24.87 -7.23 -5.47
C GLY A 354 26.24 -7.92 -5.44
N GLY A 355 26.64 -8.53 -6.55
CA GLY A 355 27.94 -9.24 -6.65
C GLY A 355 29.17 -8.33 -6.58
N ASP A 356 28.99 -7.02 -6.79
CA ASP A 356 29.99 -5.96 -6.70
C ASP A 356 30.06 -5.30 -5.32
N ALA A 357 29.17 -5.68 -4.40
CA ALA A 357 29.16 -5.12 -3.06
C ALA A 357 30.42 -5.53 -2.26
N LEU A 358 30.94 -4.59 -1.49
CA LEU A 358 31.97 -4.87 -0.48
C LEU A 358 31.34 -5.53 0.77
N PHE A 359 32.12 -5.62 1.84
CA PHE A 359 31.63 -6.08 3.13
C PHE A 359 30.50 -5.18 3.66
N VAL A 360 29.38 -5.80 4.06
CA VAL A 360 28.24 -5.11 4.66
C VAL A 360 28.42 -5.04 6.17
N ASN A 361 28.56 -3.82 6.70
CA ASN A 361 28.69 -3.62 8.14
C ASN A 361 27.31 -3.66 8.83
N VAL A 362 27.12 -4.62 9.73
CA VAL A 362 25.95 -4.70 10.61
C VAL A 362 26.33 -4.16 11.99
N GLY A 363 25.62 -3.14 12.47
CA GLY A 363 25.86 -2.54 13.78
C GLY A 363 25.37 -3.42 14.93
N GLU A 364 26.28 -4.00 15.71
CA GLU A 364 26.02 -4.98 16.77
C GLU A 364 25.75 -4.40 18.18
N ARG A 365 25.91 -3.08 18.38
CA ARG A 365 25.94 -2.48 19.75
C ARG A 365 24.57 -2.33 20.39
N THR A 366 23.50 -2.42 19.60
CA THR A 366 22.08 -2.37 19.98
C THR A 366 21.59 -3.75 20.43
N ASN A 367 22.41 -4.43 21.23
CA ASN A 367 22.23 -5.81 21.63
C ASN A 367 22.33 -5.91 23.16
N VAL A 368 21.23 -6.27 23.82
CA VAL A 368 21.18 -6.38 25.29
C VAL A 368 22.13 -7.47 25.80
N THR A 369 22.22 -8.59 25.08
CA THR A 369 23.13 -9.70 25.46
C THR A 369 24.61 -9.32 25.24
N GLY A 370 24.92 -8.59 24.16
CA GLY A 370 26.30 -8.28 23.73
C GLY A 370 26.89 -6.99 24.30
N SER A 371 26.06 -6.04 24.76
CA SER A 371 26.50 -4.70 25.18
C SER A 371 25.99 -4.34 26.57
N LYS A 372 26.87 -4.42 27.58
CA LYS A 372 26.55 -4.06 28.97
C LYS A 372 26.02 -2.63 29.12
N ALA A 373 26.52 -1.71 28.31
CA ALA A 373 26.08 -0.32 28.33
C ALA A 373 24.64 -0.19 27.80
N PHE A 374 24.33 -0.87 26.69
CA PHE A 374 22.99 -0.87 26.09
C PHE A 374 21.99 -1.60 26.99
N ALA A 375 22.36 -2.76 27.54
CA ALA A 375 21.54 -3.49 28.49
C ALA A 375 21.11 -2.62 29.67
N ARG A 376 22.05 -1.85 30.26
CA ARG A 376 21.73 -0.92 31.34
C ARG A 376 20.75 0.16 30.90
N MET A 377 20.92 0.73 29.70
CA MET A 377 19.99 1.74 29.18
C MET A 377 18.57 1.19 29.05
N ILE A 378 18.41 -0.01 28.47
CA ILE A 378 17.10 -0.64 28.29
C ILE A 378 16.45 -1.01 29.64
N LEU A 379 17.21 -1.62 30.55
CA LEU A 379 16.70 -2.01 31.88
C LEU A 379 16.33 -0.79 32.75
N GLU A 380 17.02 0.35 32.58
CA GLU A 380 16.71 1.62 33.26
C GLU A 380 15.63 2.44 32.54
N GLY A 381 15.10 1.97 31.39
CA GLY A 381 14.10 2.70 30.60
C GLY A 381 14.64 3.94 29.87
N ARG A 382 15.96 4.06 29.72
CA ARG A 382 16.65 5.20 29.09
C ARG A 382 16.71 5.03 27.56
N PHE A 383 15.54 5.03 26.93
CA PHE A 383 15.42 4.76 25.50
C PHE A 383 16.08 5.83 24.61
N ASP A 384 16.13 7.09 25.04
CA ASP A 384 16.82 8.15 24.27
C ASP A 384 18.32 7.89 24.14
N ASP A 385 18.95 7.42 25.22
CA ASP A 385 20.36 7.02 25.20
C ASP A 385 20.58 5.79 24.31
N ALA A 386 19.64 4.85 24.32
CA ALA A 386 19.67 3.67 23.46
C ALA A 386 19.52 4.03 21.96
N LEU A 387 18.66 5.00 21.63
CA LEU A 387 18.55 5.55 20.27
C LEU A 387 19.85 6.23 19.83
N ALA A 388 20.53 6.93 20.72
CA ALA A 388 21.82 7.53 20.41
C ALA A 388 22.89 6.48 20.05
N VAL A 389 22.86 5.30 20.69
CA VAL A 389 23.73 4.17 20.29
C VAL A 389 23.41 3.71 18.87
N ALA A 390 22.13 3.53 18.53
CA ALA A 390 21.71 3.15 17.18
C ALA A 390 22.15 4.18 16.13
N ARG A 391 21.88 5.47 16.38
CA ARG A 391 22.28 6.59 15.50
C ARG A 391 23.79 6.61 15.26
N GLN A 392 24.58 6.51 16.32
CA GLN A 392 26.04 6.53 16.23
C GLN A 392 26.58 5.38 15.37
N GLN A 393 25.93 4.20 15.36
CA GLN A 393 26.35 3.11 14.49
C GLN A 393 26.15 3.45 13.01
N VAL A 394 25.01 4.04 12.68
CA VAL A 394 24.69 4.47 11.31
C VAL A 394 25.63 5.58 10.84
N GLU A 395 25.88 6.57 11.68
CA GLU A 395 26.83 7.67 11.41
C GLU A 395 28.26 7.16 11.18
N ASN A 396 28.64 6.08 11.87
CA ASN A 396 29.96 5.44 11.73
C ASN A 396 30.01 4.37 10.61
N GLY A 397 28.99 4.30 9.74
CA GLY A 397 29.02 3.48 8.54
C GLY A 397 28.36 2.10 8.65
N ALA A 398 27.58 1.83 9.71
CA ALA A 398 26.70 0.67 9.71
C ALA A 398 25.62 0.82 8.64
N GLN A 399 25.49 -0.19 7.78
CA GLN A 399 24.52 -0.21 6.68
C GLN A 399 23.25 -0.97 7.06
N VAL A 400 23.28 -1.74 8.14
CA VAL A 400 22.16 -2.43 8.78
C VAL A 400 22.38 -2.32 10.29
N ILE A 401 21.31 -2.21 11.08
CA ILE A 401 21.40 -2.20 12.54
C ILE A 401 20.80 -3.50 13.09
N ASP A 402 21.56 -4.21 13.92
CA ASP A 402 21.09 -5.37 14.67
C ASP A 402 20.37 -4.93 15.94
N ILE A 403 19.20 -5.48 16.23
CA ILE A 403 18.45 -5.18 17.45
C ILE A 403 18.17 -6.47 18.18
N ASN A 404 18.75 -6.61 19.37
CA ASN A 404 18.48 -7.74 20.27
C ASN A 404 18.00 -7.25 21.64
N MET A 405 16.85 -7.79 22.07
CA MET A 405 16.20 -7.49 23.35
C MET A 405 16.06 -8.73 24.23
N ASP A 406 16.87 -9.77 24.01
CA ASP A 406 16.84 -10.99 24.79
C ASP A 406 17.56 -10.77 26.12
N GLU A 407 16.80 -10.85 27.22
CA GLU A 407 17.30 -10.79 28.59
C GLU A 407 16.27 -11.40 29.54
N ALA A 408 16.72 -12.14 30.56
CA ALA A 408 15.83 -12.88 31.46
C ALA A 408 14.97 -11.96 32.34
N MET A 409 15.46 -10.76 32.64
CA MET A 409 14.77 -9.76 33.48
C MET A 409 13.89 -8.80 32.68
N LEU A 410 13.83 -8.93 31.35
CA LEU A 410 13.13 -8.01 30.46
C LEU A 410 11.91 -8.70 29.83
N ASP A 411 10.82 -7.96 29.65
CA ASP A 411 9.82 -8.34 28.67
C ASP A 411 10.37 -8.04 27.26
N SER A 412 11.05 -9.02 26.68
CA SER A 412 11.70 -8.88 25.36
C SER A 412 10.72 -8.51 24.25
N VAL A 413 9.45 -8.94 24.34
CA VAL A 413 8.42 -8.61 23.35
C VAL A 413 8.07 -7.14 23.44
N ALA A 414 7.73 -6.65 24.64
CA ALA A 414 7.40 -5.25 24.85
C ALA A 414 8.58 -4.31 24.56
N ALA A 415 9.80 -4.72 24.92
CA ALA A 415 11.02 -3.94 24.67
C ALA A 415 11.34 -3.83 23.17
N MET A 416 11.22 -4.93 22.42
CA MET A 416 11.39 -4.93 20.97
C MET A 416 10.35 -4.01 20.30
N GLU A 417 9.07 -4.16 20.68
CA GLU A 417 7.99 -3.32 20.16
C GLU A 417 8.28 -1.84 20.40
N ARG A 418 8.58 -1.47 21.66
CA ARG A 418 8.84 -0.09 22.04
C ARG A 418 10.03 0.48 21.28
N PHE A 419 11.14 -0.24 21.22
CA PHE A 419 12.36 0.27 20.61
C PHE A 419 12.23 0.40 19.09
N CYS A 420 11.61 -0.57 18.40
CA CYS A 420 11.34 -0.44 16.96
C CYS A 420 10.43 0.76 16.63
N LYS A 421 9.38 0.98 17.44
CA LYS A 421 8.48 2.14 17.26
C LYS A 421 9.18 3.48 17.47
N LEU A 422 10.15 3.53 18.39
CA LEU A 422 10.98 4.72 18.62
C LEU A 422 12.04 4.92 17.51
N ILE A 423 12.64 3.85 16.99
CA ILE A 423 13.55 3.96 15.84
C ILE A 423 12.81 4.54 14.62
N ALA A 424 11.55 4.15 14.41
CA ALA A 424 10.72 4.68 13.32
C ALA A 424 10.51 6.20 13.39
N THR A 425 10.69 6.84 14.55
CA THR A 425 10.60 8.31 14.69
C THR A 425 11.92 9.03 14.47
N GLU A 426 13.01 8.30 14.22
CA GLU A 426 14.35 8.83 14.02
C GLU A 426 14.81 8.56 12.58
N PRO A 427 14.66 9.52 11.64
CA PRO A 427 15.02 9.33 10.23
C PRO A 427 16.47 8.89 10.00
N ASP A 428 17.39 9.43 10.80
CA ASP A 428 18.83 9.10 10.71
C ASP A 428 19.10 7.62 11.00
N ILE A 429 18.24 6.98 11.80
CA ILE A 429 18.33 5.57 12.17
C ILE A 429 17.52 4.73 11.18
N SER A 430 16.25 5.11 10.98
CA SER A 430 15.29 4.35 10.19
C SER A 430 15.58 4.34 8.69
N ARG A 431 16.49 5.20 8.19
CA ARG A 431 16.94 5.16 6.78
C ARG A 431 17.58 3.82 6.39
N VAL A 432 18.26 3.13 7.30
CA VAL A 432 18.88 1.82 7.03
C VAL A 432 17.98 0.66 7.44
N PRO A 433 18.13 -0.54 6.84
CA PRO A 433 17.40 -1.73 7.26
C PRO A 433 17.71 -2.16 8.70
N ILE A 434 16.73 -2.82 9.32
CA ILE A 434 16.84 -3.38 10.67
C ILE A 434 16.98 -4.91 10.58
N MET A 435 17.97 -5.45 11.29
CA MET A 435 18.09 -6.88 11.57
C MET A 435 17.48 -7.15 12.95
N LEU A 436 16.43 -7.96 12.98
CA LEU A 436 15.72 -8.33 14.21
C LEU A 436 16.37 -9.59 14.78
N ASP A 437 17.07 -9.43 15.89
CA ASP A 437 17.81 -10.49 16.56
C ASP A 437 17.09 -10.99 17.82
N SER A 438 16.68 -12.26 17.81
CA SER A 438 16.22 -12.95 19.01
C SER A 438 16.26 -14.47 18.84
N SER A 439 16.42 -15.16 19.97
CA SER A 439 16.21 -16.60 20.08
C SER A 439 14.73 -17.02 20.07
N LYS A 440 13.80 -16.06 20.23
CA LYS A 440 12.35 -16.30 20.32
C LYS A 440 11.64 -15.72 19.10
N TRP A 441 10.95 -16.57 18.35
CA TRP A 441 10.15 -16.14 17.19
C TRP A 441 9.14 -15.03 17.53
N SER A 442 8.51 -15.09 18.70
CA SER A 442 7.54 -14.07 19.13
C SER A 442 8.15 -12.65 19.21
N VAL A 443 9.43 -12.52 19.54
CA VAL A 443 10.13 -11.23 19.59
C VAL A 443 10.44 -10.74 18.18
N ILE A 444 10.92 -11.64 17.31
CA ILE A 444 11.16 -11.34 15.89
C ILE A 444 9.86 -10.89 15.21
N GLU A 445 8.78 -11.64 15.40
CA GLU A 445 7.47 -11.35 14.81
C GLU A 445 6.92 -10.00 15.28
N THR A 446 7.07 -9.67 16.56
CA THR A 446 6.72 -8.33 17.07
C THR A 446 7.54 -7.23 16.41
N GLY A 447 8.85 -7.44 16.21
CA GLY A 447 9.69 -6.49 15.47
C GLY A 447 9.25 -6.34 14.01
N LEU A 448 8.91 -7.44 13.33
CA LEU A 448 8.44 -7.44 11.93
C LEU A 448 7.15 -6.64 11.75
N LYS A 449 6.28 -6.68 12.76
CA LYS A 449 5.04 -5.89 12.85
C LYS A 449 5.28 -4.39 13.11
N CYS A 450 6.49 -3.98 13.44
CA CYS A 450 6.86 -2.60 13.77
C CYS A 450 7.77 -1.92 12.74
N ILE A 451 8.32 -2.66 11.76
CA ILE A 451 9.23 -2.11 10.76
C ILE A 451 8.56 -1.95 9.39
N GLN A 452 8.56 -0.73 8.86
CA GLN A 452 7.96 -0.42 7.55
C GLN A 452 8.78 -0.95 6.37
N GLY A 453 10.10 -0.99 6.50
CA GLY A 453 11.02 -1.49 5.48
C GLY A 453 11.11 -3.01 5.41
N LYS A 454 11.96 -3.49 4.50
CA LYS A 454 12.37 -4.88 4.39
C LYS A 454 13.61 -5.12 5.26
N GLY A 455 13.35 -5.58 6.49
CA GLY A 455 14.39 -5.97 7.45
C GLY A 455 14.92 -7.39 7.25
N VAL A 456 15.78 -7.80 8.18
CA VAL A 456 16.39 -9.13 8.21
C VAL A 456 15.94 -9.88 9.48
N VAL A 457 15.62 -11.16 9.33
CA VAL A 457 15.37 -12.06 10.46
C VAL A 457 16.67 -12.73 10.89
N ASN A 458 17.05 -12.57 12.17
CA ASN A 458 18.20 -13.19 12.80
C ASN A 458 17.77 -13.88 14.12
N SER A 459 17.60 -15.18 14.21
CA SER A 459 17.65 -16.17 13.15
C SER A 459 16.56 -17.22 13.39
N ILE A 460 16.24 -17.98 12.34
CA ILE A 460 15.42 -19.17 12.45
C ILE A 460 16.30 -20.39 12.18
N SER A 461 16.01 -21.53 12.80
CA SER A 461 16.83 -22.74 12.66
C SER A 461 15.98 -24.01 12.72
N MET A 462 16.57 -25.14 12.33
CA MET A 462 15.91 -26.46 12.42
C MET A 462 15.98 -27.10 13.82
N LYS A 463 16.37 -26.36 14.86
CA LYS A 463 16.49 -26.89 16.23
C LYS A 463 15.19 -27.49 16.77
N GLU A 464 14.05 -26.90 16.40
CA GLU A 464 12.70 -27.36 16.78
C GLU A 464 12.04 -28.24 15.71
N GLY A 465 12.81 -28.65 14.69
CA GLY A 465 12.37 -29.49 13.58
C GLY A 465 12.00 -28.71 12.31
N GLU A 466 11.88 -29.45 11.20
CA GLU A 466 11.62 -28.90 9.87
C GLU A 466 10.25 -28.19 9.77
N ALA A 467 9.22 -28.74 10.41
CA ALA A 467 7.87 -28.17 10.36
C ALA A 467 7.83 -26.75 10.94
N GLU A 468 8.49 -26.52 12.06
CA GLU A 468 8.54 -25.21 12.71
C GLU A 468 9.43 -24.23 11.92
N PHE A 469 10.57 -24.68 11.41
CA PHE A 469 11.40 -23.90 10.51
C PHE A 469 10.61 -23.41 9.28
N LEU A 470 9.86 -24.31 8.63
CA LEU A 470 9.03 -23.97 7.47
C LEU A 470 7.88 -23.02 7.85
N ARG A 471 7.29 -23.17 9.04
CA ARG A 471 6.26 -22.25 9.54
C ARG A 471 6.81 -20.83 9.68
N GLN A 472 7.94 -20.69 10.37
CA GLN A 472 8.61 -19.39 10.59
C GLN A 472 9.12 -18.79 9.26
N ALA A 473 9.70 -19.60 8.38
CA ALA A 473 10.15 -19.14 7.06
C ALA A 473 8.99 -18.63 6.18
N ARG A 474 7.82 -19.31 6.21
CA ARG A 474 6.62 -18.83 5.51
C ARG A 474 6.11 -17.51 6.08
N LEU A 475 6.09 -17.36 7.41
CA LEU A 475 5.70 -16.11 8.04
C LEU A 475 6.69 -14.98 7.72
N ALA A 476 8.00 -15.21 7.80
CA ALA A 476 9.01 -14.22 7.43
C ALA A 476 8.83 -13.74 5.98
N ARG A 477 8.54 -14.67 5.06
CA ARG A 477 8.21 -14.34 3.67
C ARG A 477 6.92 -13.52 3.56
N ARG A 478 5.88 -13.85 4.33
CA ARG A 478 4.60 -13.12 4.34
C ARG A 478 4.74 -11.71 4.91
N TYR A 479 5.60 -11.51 5.91
CA TYR A 479 5.98 -10.18 6.42
C TYR A 479 6.93 -9.41 5.48
N GLY A 480 7.43 -10.05 4.42
CA GLY A 480 8.33 -9.43 3.44
C GLY A 480 9.77 -9.28 3.90
N ALA A 481 10.23 -10.05 4.90
CA ALA A 481 11.58 -9.96 5.44
C ALA A 481 12.62 -10.74 4.61
N GLY A 482 13.87 -10.28 4.62
CA GLY A 482 15.03 -11.08 4.22
C GLY A 482 15.38 -12.11 5.30
N GLY A 483 15.83 -13.30 4.90
CA GLY A 483 16.30 -14.34 5.83
C GLY A 483 17.83 -14.37 5.89
N GLY A 484 18.39 -14.29 7.10
CA GLY A 484 19.75 -14.79 7.37
C GLY A 484 19.67 -16.25 7.81
N GLY A 485 20.22 -17.16 7.00
CA GLY A 485 20.37 -18.57 7.42
C GLY A 485 21.61 -18.71 8.28
N GLY A 486 21.44 -19.16 9.53
CA GLY A 486 22.52 -19.56 10.44
C GLY A 486 22.78 -21.06 10.40
#